data_AF-A0A8D9S0I9-F1
#
_entry.id   AF-A0A8D9S0I9-F1
#
_cell.length_a   1.000
_cell.length_b   1.000
_cell.length_c   1.000
_cell.angle_alpha   90.00
_cell.angle_beta   90.00
_cell.angle_gamma   90.00
#
_symmetry.space_group_name_H-M   'P 1'
#
loop_
_entity.id
_entity.type
_entity.pdbx_description
1 polymer ?
#
loop_
_entity_poly.entity_id
_entity_poly.type
_entity_poly.pdbx_seq_one_letter_code
_entity_poly.pdbx_strand_id
1 'polypeptide(L)' 'MYKTITKKHGNIGVDIDVQNEIKALVMVSGHKFIRGYMRDLIDEQVKHLSAGEYEDYRTFLRRIEEQEK' A
#
# COMPACT_ATOMS: atom_id res chain seq x y z
N MET A 1 -23.76 16.89 -1.85
CA MET A 1 -22.58 17.26 -1.05
C MET A 1 -21.59 16.12 -1.10
N TYR A 2 -20.45 16.28 -1.77
CA TYR A 2 -19.37 15.29 -1.72
C TYR A 2 -18.75 15.37 -0.32
N LYS A 3 -19.04 14.38 0.52
CA LYS A 3 -18.42 14.24 1.83
C LYS A 3 -16.94 13.96 1.56
N THR A 4 -16.06 14.92 1.82
CA THR A 4 -14.62 14.72 1.74
C THR A 4 -14.27 13.71 2.84
N ILE A 5 -14.18 12.42 2.48
CA ILE A 5 -13.74 11.39 3.41
C ILE A 5 -12.26 11.66 3.66
N THR A 6 -11.93 12.31 4.77
CA THR A 6 -10.56 12.37 5.28
C THR A 6 -10.11 10.94 5.53
N LYS A 7 -9.29 10.40 4.62
CA LYS A 7 -8.73 9.06 4.79
C LYS A 7 -7.86 9.04 6.04
N LYS A 8 -8.13 8.10 6.95
CA LYS A 8 -7.34 7.87 8.16
C LYS A 8 -5.90 7.57 7.75
N HIS A 9 -4.94 8.19 8.42
CA HIS A 9 -3.52 7.90 8.22
C HIS A 9 -3.13 6.78 9.19
N GLY A 10 -2.60 5.69 8.65
CA GLY A 10 -2.06 4.57 9.43
C GLY A 10 -0.53 4.51 9.28
N ASN A 11 0.15 4.10 10.35
CA ASN A 11 1.57 3.78 10.33
C ASN A 11 1.73 2.26 10.36
N ILE A 12 2.59 1.73 9.50
CA ILE A 12 3.00 0.32 9.55
C ILE A 12 4.36 0.29 10.26
N GLY A 13 4.43 -0.38 11.40
CA GLY A 13 5.68 -0.61 12.12
C GLY A 13 6.52 -1.66 11.39
N VAL A 14 7.76 -1.30 11.07
CA VAL A 14 8.76 -2.19 10.48
C VAL A 14 10.08 -2.03 11.24
N ASP A 15 10.94 -3.03 11.19
CA ASP A 15 12.30 -2.92 11.73
C ASP A 15 13.15 -1.92 10.94
N ILE A 16 14.29 -1.54 11.53
CA ILE A 16 15.15 -0.49 10.97
C ILE A 16 15.82 -0.92 9.66
N ASP A 17 16.10 -2.21 9.48
CA ASP A 17 16.77 -2.72 8.29
C ASP A 17 15.82 -2.67 7.09
N VAL A 18 14.58 -3.15 7.27
CA VAL A 18 13.50 -3.00 6.27
C VAL A 18 13.24 -1.53 5.95
N GLN A 19 13.25 -0.64 6.96
CA GLN A 19 13.07 0.79 6.71
C GLN A 19 14.21 1.36 5.84
N ASN A 20 15.45 0.95 6.07
CA ASN A 20 16.60 1.40 5.31
C ASN A 20 16.60 0.87 3.88
N GLU A 21 16.20 -0.39 3.67
CA GLU A 21 16.01 -0.95 2.33
C GLU A 21 14.95 -0.19 1.54
N ILE A 22 13.79 0.10 2.14
CA ILE A 22 12.73 0.89 1.49
C ILE A 22 13.24 2.29 1.12
N LYS A 23 13.99 2.95 2.01
CA LYS A 23 14.58 4.26 1.73
C LYS A 23 15.52 4.21 0.53
N ALA A 24 16.40 3.19 0.47
CA ALA A 24 17.32 3.01 -0.64
C ALA A 24 16.57 2.78 -1.96
N LEU A 25 15.54 1.94 -1.96
CA LEU A 25 14.69 1.66 -3.12
C LEU A 25 13.98 2.92 -3.64
N VAL A 26 13.46 3.75 -2.73
CA VAL A 26 12.82 5.03 -3.08
C VAL A 26 13.80 5.98 -3.74
N MET A 27 15.04 6.05 -3.26
CA MET A 27 16.09 6.88 -3.84
C MET A 27 16.46 6.45 -5.27
N VAL A 28 16.68 5.15 -5.49
CA VAL A 28 17.11 4.65 -6.81
C VAL A 28 15.98 4.64 -7.84
N SER A 29 14.72 4.53 -7.39
CA SER A 29 13.54 4.57 -8.27
C SER A 29 13.06 5.99 -8.60
N GLY A 30 13.70 7.04 -8.06
CA GLY A 30 13.35 8.43 -8.34
C GLY A 30 12.06 8.91 -7.66
N HIS A 31 11.54 8.16 -6.70
CA HIS A 31 10.33 8.54 -5.98
C HIS A 31 10.61 9.66 -4.96
N LYS A 32 9.76 10.68 -4.96
CA LYS A 32 9.85 11.78 -3.97
C LYS A 32 9.49 11.34 -2.54
N PHE A 33 8.61 10.34 -2.41
CA PHE A 33 8.11 9.88 -1.11
C PHE A 33 7.93 8.35 -1.09
N ILE A 34 8.21 7.73 0.07
CA ILE A 34 7.99 6.29 0.31
C ILE A 34 6.56 5.87 -0.06
N ARG A 35 5.56 6.69 0.28
CA ARG A 35 4.16 6.40 -0.05
C ARG A 35 3.91 6.23 -1.55
N GLY A 36 4.60 7.00 -2.39
CA GLY A 36 4.48 6.88 -3.84
C GLY A 36 5.03 5.53 -4.30
N TYR A 37 6.27 5.23 -3.90
CA TYR A 37 6.91 3.95 -4.18
C TYR A 37 6.07 2.74 -3.74
N MET A 38 5.51 2.77 -2.54
CA MET A 38 4.67 1.67 -2.04
C MET A 38 3.37 1.51 -2.83
N ARG A 39 2.80 2.59 -3.40
CA ARG A 39 1.62 2.47 -4.27
C ARG A 39 1.97 1.79 -5.58
N ASP A 40 3.05 2.23 -6.22
CA ASP A 40 3.50 1.65 -7.48
C ASP A 40 3.88 0.17 -7.29
N LEU A 41 4.50 -0.17 -6.15
CA LEU A 41 4.77 -1.56 -5.78
C LEU A 41 3.49 -2.38 -5.61
N ILE A 42 2.47 -1.86 -4.92
CA ILE A 42 1.17 -2.53 -4.78
C ILE A 42 0.54 -2.76 -6.15
N ASP A 43 0.50 -1.74 -7.00
CA ASP A 43 -0.09 -1.82 -8.34
C ASP A 43 0.64 -2.87 -9.20
N GLU A 44 1.97 -2.96 -9.08
CA GLU A 44 2.75 -3.98 -9.77
C GLU A 44 2.45 -5.38 -9.22
N GLN A 45 2.43 -5.57 -7.89
CA GLN A 45 2.12 -6.86 -7.28
C GLN A 45 0.72 -7.35 -7.66
N VAL A 46 -0.27 -6.45 -7.73
CA VAL A 46 -1.64 -6.78 -8.13
C VAL A 46 -1.70 -7.35 -9.55
N LYS A 47 -0.84 -6.89 -10.48
CA LYS A 47 -0.80 -7.43 -11.86
C LYS A 47 -0.31 -8.87 -11.94
N HIS A 48 0.48 -9.31 -10.95
CA HIS A 48 1.04 -10.66 -10.89
C HIS A 48 0.14 -11.66 -10.18
N LEU A 49 -0.98 -11.21 -9.61
CA LEU A 49 -1.96 -12.10 -8.98
C LEU A 49 -2.72 -12.92 -10.02
N SER A 50 -2.95 -14.20 -9.72
CA SER A 50 -3.94 -14.99 -10.42
C SER A 50 -5.36 -14.45 -10.18
N ALA A 51 -6.31 -14.88 -11.00
CA ALA A 51 -7.72 -14.48 -10.85
C ALA A 51 -8.28 -14.80 -9.45
N GLY A 52 -7.91 -15.96 -8.88
CA GLY A 52 -8.32 -16.34 -7.52
C GLY A 52 -7.71 -15.44 -6.45
N GLU A 53 -6.40 -15.22 -6.50
CA GLU A 53 -5.70 -14.35 -5.55
C GLU A 53 -6.17 -12.90 -5.62
N TYR A 54 -6.54 -12.42 -6.81
CA TYR A 54 -7.09 -11.09 -6.99
C TYR A 54 -8.47 -10.94 -6.31
N GLU A 55 -9.34 -11.95 -6.40
CA GLU A 55 -10.64 -11.94 -5.70
C GLU A 55 -10.46 -11.99 -4.18
N ASP A 56 -9.52 -12.79 -3.69
CA ASP A 56 -9.17 -12.83 -2.28
C ASP A 56 -8.62 -11.48 -1.79
N TYR A 57 -7.70 -10.88 -2.55
CA TYR A 57 -7.17 -9.54 -2.29
C TYR A 57 -8.29 -8.50 -2.15
N ARG A 58 -9.25 -8.46 -3.09
CA ARG A 58 -10.39 -7.53 -3.01
C ARG A 58 -11.28 -7.80 -1.80
N THR A 59 -11.50 -9.07 -1.49
CA THR A 59 -12.34 -9.49 -0.35
C THR A 59 -11.71 -9.05 0.98
N PHE A 60 -10.40 -9.27 1.15
CA PHE A 60 -9.69 -8.86 2.35
C PHE A 60 -9.57 -7.35 2.48
N LEU A 61 -9.27 -6.63 1.38
CA LEU A 61 -9.20 -5.17 1.39
C LEU A 61 -10.51 -4.55 1.89
N ARG A 62 -11.65 -5.00 1.37
CA ARG A 62 -12.97 -4.51 1.81
C ARG A 62 -13.21 -4.76 3.31
N ARG A 63 -12.85 -5.94 3.81
CA ARG A 63 -13.00 -6.28 5.24
C ARG A 63 -12.15 -5.37 6.14
N ILE A 64 -10.91 -5.08 5.74
CA ILE A 64 -10.03 -4.17 6.49
C ILE A 64 -10.60 -2.74 6.49
N GLU A 65 -11.09 -2.26 5.34
CA GLU A 65 -11.73 -0.94 5.26
C GLU A 65 -13.00 -0.82 6.11
N GLU A 66 -13.74 -1.91 6.28
CA GLU A 66 -14.91 -1.97 7.17
C GLU A 66 -14.53 -1.95 8.65
N GLN A 67 -13.39 -2.55 9.03
CA GLN A 67 -12.87 -2.51 10.41
C GLN A 67 -12.31 -1.15 10.82
N GLU A 68 -11.80 -0.38 9.86
CA GLU A 68 -11.19 0.94 10.10
C GLU A 68 -12.19 2.11 10.06
N LYS A 69 -13.47 1.84 9.77
CA LYS A 69 -14.59 2.81 9.83
C LYS A 69 -15.11 3.00 11.25
#